data_AF-A0A6V8MLX5-F1
#
_entry.id   AF-A0A6V8MLX5-F1
#
_cell.length_a   1.000
_cell.length_b   1.000
_cell.length_c   1.000
_cell.angle_alpha   90.00
_cell.angle_beta   90.00
_cell.angle_gamma   90.00
#
_symmetry.space_group_name_H-M   'P 1'
#
loop_
_entity.id
_entity.type
_entity.pdbx_description
1 polymer ?
#
loop_
_entity_poly.entity_id
_entity_poly.type
_entity_poly.pdbx_seq_one_letter_code
_entity_poly.pdbx_strand_id
1 'polypeptide(L)'
;MELSTNDVLKVISAVVAGFTAIVQLTKKFCENREQLFVRRKLERYGYLIKCCDKSSTESDFVKQLRRDENLKIATGINTNYDTYQFIMTVYALGVFTMAQIRSMHSYICVDNDKIRITFGFVDFIGAAWSLLMVFVISMYYLIAIKYSFNISSLTDFGLLVGATAIYLLLVVLVGEPFRTAMFYHKFKKILTKKGILPLKAND
;
A
#
# COMPACT_ATOMS: atom_id res chain seq x y z
N MET A 1 -21.64 23.46 -32.95
CA MET A 1 -22.25 23.81 -31.65
C MET A 1 -21.09 24.19 -30.76
N GLU A 2 -20.84 25.49 -30.56
CA GLU A 2 -19.70 25.96 -29.76
C GLU A 2 -19.95 25.62 -28.29
N LEU A 3 -19.03 24.86 -27.69
CA LEU A 3 -19.04 24.59 -26.25
C LEU A 3 -18.90 25.91 -25.51
N SER A 4 -19.90 26.28 -24.71
CA SER A 4 -19.76 27.39 -23.78
C SER A 4 -18.77 26.99 -22.68
N THR A 5 -17.76 27.84 -22.45
CA THR A 5 -16.75 27.69 -21.39
C THR A 5 -17.37 27.43 -20.01
N ASN A 6 -18.60 27.90 -19.80
CA ASN A 6 -19.35 27.72 -18.56
C ASN A 6 -19.76 26.27 -18.28
N ASP A 7 -20.03 25.45 -19.30
CA ASP A 7 -20.46 24.07 -19.10
C ASP A 7 -19.29 23.16 -18.74
N VAL A 8 -18.10 23.44 -19.30
CA VAL A 8 -16.84 22.77 -18.91
C VAL A 8 -16.49 23.07 -17.45
N LEU A 9 -16.65 24.33 -17.02
CA LEU A 9 -16.39 24.77 -15.64
C LEU A 9 -17.30 24.06 -14.62
N LYS A 10 -18.58 23.87 -14.94
CA LYS A 10 -19.54 23.16 -14.08
C LYS A 10 -19.12 21.70 -13.85
N VAL A 11 -18.74 20.98 -14.90
CA VAL A 11 -18.33 19.57 -14.79
C VAL A 11 -17.06 19.44 -13.94
N ILE A 12 -16.06 20.30 -14.16
CA ILE A 12 -14.83 20.31 -13.36
C ILE A 12 -15.15 20.56 -11.88
N SER A 13 -16.02 21.54 -11.57
CA SER A 13 -16.39 21.87 -10.19
C SER A 13 -17.09 20.71 -9.46
N ALA A 14 -17.95 19.96 -10.16
CA ALA A 14 -18.65 18.81 -9.59
C ALA A 14 -17.69 17.66 -9.25
N VAL A 15 -16.71 17.39 -10.13
CA VAL A 15 -15.67 16.38 -9.91
C VAL A 15 -14.79 16.74 -8.70
N VAL A 16 -14.38 18.00 -8.58
CA VAL A 16 -13.56 18.48 -7.45
C VAL A 16 -14.33 18.38 -6.12
N ALA A 17 -15.60 18.76 -6.11
CA ALA A 17 -16.44 18.67 -4.92
C ALA A 17 -16.62 17.22 -4.46
N GLY A 18 -16.86 16.30 -5.39
CA GLY A 18 -16.95 14.86 -5.10
C GLY A 18 -15.66 14.31 -4.49
N PHE A 19 -14.50 14.66 -5.05
CA PHE A 19 -13.21 14.21 -4.52
C PHE A 19 -12.95 14.73 -3.10
N THR A 20 -13.33 15.99 -2.83
CA THR A 20 -13.16 16.60 -1.51
C THR A 20 -14.01 15.91 -0.44
N ALA A 21 -15.25 15.54 -0.76
CA ALA A 21 -16.13 14.82 0.15
C ALA A 21 -15.58 13.43 0.53
N ILE A 22 -15.01 12.72 -0.45
CA ILE A 22 -14.39 11.40 -0.22
C ILE A 22 -13.20 11.53 0.74
N VAL A 23 -12.31 12.51 0.52
CA VAL A 23 -11.14 12.74 1.39
C VAL A 23 -11.57 13.03 2.83
N GLN A 24 -12.62 13.83 3.03
CA GLN A 24 -13.13 14.15 4.37
C GLN A 24 -13.73 12.92 5.08
N LEU A 25 -14.46 12.07 4.35
CA LEU A 25 -15.00 10.82 4.88
C LEU A 25 -13.88 9.86 5.31
N THR A 26 -12.84 9.70 4.47
CA THR A 26 -11.68 8.86 4.81
C THR A 26 -10.99 9.36 6.08
N LYS A 27 -10.81 10.68 6.22
CA LYS A 27 -10.19 11.28 7.41
C LYS A 27 -10.99 11.00 8.69
N LYS A 28 -12.31 11.24 8.66
CA LYS A 28 -13.20 10.94 9.81
C LYS A 28 -13.17 9.46 10.19
N PHE A 29 -13.11 8.57 9.20
CA PHE A 29 -13.04 7.14 9.45
C PHE A 29 -11.71 6.73 10.12
N CYS A 30 -10.59 7.30 9.68
CA CYS A 30 -9.29 7.11 10.31
C CYS A 30 -9.27 7.58 11.78
N GLU A 31 -9.76 8.80 12.05
CA GLU A 31 -9.82 9.36 13.41
C GLU A 31 -10.67 8.50 14.36
N ASN A 32 -11.82 8.03 13.89
CA ASN A 32 -12.72 7.21 14.70
C ASN A 32 -12.12 5.83 15.03
N ARG A 33 -11.42 5.22 14.06
CA ARG A 33 -10.72 3.94 14.27
C ARG A 33 -9.60 4.08 15.31
N GLU A 34 -8.85 5.18 15.25
CA GLU A 34 -7.76 5.48 16.18
C GLU A 34 -8.27 5.63 17.62
N GLN A 35 -9.34 6.39 17.83
CA GLN A 35 -9.89 6.59 19.16
C GLN A 35 -10.47 5.31 19.78
N LEU A 36 -11.20 4.50 19.01
CA LEU A 36 -11.92 3.35 19.56
C LEU A 36 -11.05 2.11 19.75
N PHE A 37 -10.20 1.77 18.78
CA PHE A 37 -9.49 0.49 18.80
C PHE A 37 -8.08 0.62 19.37
N VAL A 38 -7.37 1.69 19.02
CA VAL A 38 -5.96 1.84 19.39
C VAL A 38 -5.84 2.32 20.84
N ARG A 39 -6.52 3.43 21.18
CA ARG A 39 -6.38 4.04 22.50
C ARG A 39 -6.89 3.16 23.64
N ARG A 40 -8.08 2.55 23.47
CA ARG A 40 -8.65 1.63 24.47
C ARG A 40 -7.77 0.41 24.73
N LYS A 41 -7.14 -0.15 23.69
CA LYS A 41 -6.29 -1.35 23.83
C LYS A 41 -4.98 -1.02 24.55
N LEU A 42 -4.36 0.13 24.25
CA LEU A 42 -3.19 0.62 24.97
C LEU A 42 -3.48 0.96 26.43
N GLU A 43 -4.63 1.57 26.72
CA GLU A 43 -5.06 1.87 28.09
C GLU A 43 -5.24 0.59 28.91
N ARG A 44 -5.80 -0.48 28.32
CA ARG A 44 -5.89 -1.81 28.97
C ARG A 44 -4.53 -2.40 29.31
N TYR A 45 -3.57 -2.35 28.39
CA TYR A 45 -2.21 -2.80 28.68
C TYR A 45 -1.54 -1.96 29.77
N GLY A 46 -1.76 -0.64 29.76
CA GLY A 46 -1.30 0.25 30.83
C GLY A 46 -1.88 -0.09 32.20
N TYR A 47 -3.15 -0.50 32.26
CA TYR A 47 -3.80 -0.95 33.49
C TYR A 47 -3.25 -2.30 33.96
N LEU A 48 -3.12 -3.29 33.06
CA LEU A 48 -2.56 -4.60 33.37
C LEU A 48 -1.13 -4.52 33.93
N ILE A 49 -0.27 -3.67 33.34
CA ILE A 49 1.10 -3.44 33.86
C ILE A 49 1.10 -2.87 35.28
N LYS A 50 0.10 -2.04 35.64
CA LYS A 50 -0.02 -1.48 36.99
C LYS A 50 -0.52 -2.50 38.02
N CYS A 51 -1.23 -3.53 37.58
CA CYS A 51 -1.78 -4.58 38.44
C CYS A 51 -0.82 -5.76 38.65
N CYS A 52 0.19 -5.93 37.80
CA CYS A 52 1.21 -6.98 37.94
C CYS A 52 2.40 -6.50 38.81
N ASP A 53 2.98 -7.42 39.59
CA ASP A 53 4.20 -7.15 40.36
C ASP A 53 5.38 -6.81 39.43
N LYS A 54 6.15 -5.79 39.79
CA LYS A 54 7.17 -5.20 38.91
C LYS A 54 8.31 -6.15 38.52
N SER A 55 8.51 -7.23 39.26
CA SER A 55 9.55 -8.25 39.06
C SER A 55 9.02 -9.58 38.54
N SER A 56 7.72 -9.68 38.22
CA SER A 56 7.14 -10.93 37.75
C SER A 56 7.33 -11.09 36.23
N THR A 57 7.50 -12.34 35.80
CA THR A 57 7.55 -12.73 34.39
C THR A 57 6.29 -12.29 33.62
N GLU A 58 5.13 -12.19 34.28
CA GLU A 58 3.92 -11.68 33.64
C GLU A 58 3.99 -10.18 33.35
N SER A 59 4.61 -9.38 34.25
CA SER A 59 4.79 -7.94 34.03
C SER A 59 5.65 -7.67 32.80
N ASP A 60 6.73 -8.43 32.63
CA ASP A 60 7.60 -8.29 31.46
C ASP A 60 6.93 -8.77 30.18
N PHE A 61 6.14 -9.85 30.24
CA PHE A 61 5.32 -10.28 29.11
C PHE A 61 4.31 -9.23 28.67
N VAL A 62 3.57 -8.61 29.60
CA VAL A 62 2.59 -7.56 29.28
C VAL A 62 3.29 -6.28 28.77
N LYS A 63 4.48 -5.94 29.30
CA LYS A 63 5.29 -4.83 28.75
C LYS A 63 5.71 -5.12 27.30
N GLN A 64 6.08 -6.35 26.99
CA GLN A 64 6.43 -6.77 25.63
C GLN A 64 5.22 -6.65 24.69
N LEU A 65 4.06 -7.18 25.09
CA LEU A 65 2.80 -7.02 24.34
C LEU A 65 2.43 -5.55 24.09
N ARG A 66 2.62 -4.68 25.08
CA ARG A 66 2.38 -3.24 24.93
C ARG A 66 3.35 -2.60 23.94
N ARG A 67 4.63 -2.99 23.97
CA ARG A 67 5.61 -2.54 22.98
C ARG A 67 5.19 -2.98 21.59
N ASP A 68 4.90 -4.26 21.40
CA ASP A 68 4.48 -4.79 20.10
C ASP A 68 3.24 -4.06 19.55
N GLU A 69 2.26 -3.75 20.41
CA GLU A 69 1.09 -3.00 19.97
C GLU A 69 1.42 -1.54 19.62
N ASN A 70 2.22 -0.84 20.43
CA ASN A 70 2.69 0.53 20.11
C ASN A 70 3.45 0.57 18.79
N LEU A 71 4.29 -0.43 18.57
CA LEU A 71 5.10 -0.59 17.37
C LEU A 71 4.22 -0.86 16.15
N LYS A 72 3.21 -1.74 16.29
CA LYS A 72 2.17 -1.99 15.28
C LYS A 72 1.34 -0.76 14.95
N ILE A 73 1.03 0.09 15.93
CA ILE A 73 0.31 1.35 15.71
C ILE A 73 1.19 2.32 14.92
N ALA A 74 2.45 2.48 15.31
CA ALA A 74 3.38 3.40 14.68
C ALA A 74 3.71 3.02 13.23
N THR A 75 3.86 1.72 12.94
CA THR A 75 4.22 1.25 11.59
C THR A 75 3.02 0.82 10.76
N GLY A 76 1.89 0.50 11.39
CA GLY A 76 0.74 -0.13 10.75
C GLY A 76 0.98 -1.55 10.28
N ILE A 77 2.04 -2.23 10.75
CA ILE A 77 2.44 -3.57 10.32
C ILE A 77 2.22 -4.56 11.46
N ASN A 78 1.49 -5.65 11.19
CA ASN A 78 1.20 -6.70 12.17
C ASN A 78 2.19 -7.86 12.02
N THR A 79 3.36 -7.78 12.68
CA THR A 79 4.41 -8.82 12.58
C THR A 79 4.98 -9.18 13.93
N ASN A 80 5.78 -10.25 13.96
CA ASN A 80 6.63 -10.59 15.10
C ASN A 80 7.68 -9.51 15.36
N TYR A 81 8.19 -9.48 16.60
CA TYR A 81 9.17 -8.50 17.07
C TYR A 81 10.48 -8.51 16.26
N ASP A 82 10.97 -9.68 15.84
CA ASP A 82 12.23 -9.78 15.08
C ASP A 82 12.09 -9.18 13.67
N THR A 83 10.98 -9.49 12.99
CA THR A 83 10.61 -8.85 11.71
C THR A 83 10.48 -7.34 11.87
N TYR A 84 9.99 -6.89 13.02
CA TYR A 84 9.86 -5.47 13.31
C TYR A 84 11.22 -4.79 13.48
N GLN A 85 12.15 -5.38 14.24
CA GLN A 85 13.50 -4.85 14.39
C GLN A 85 14.20 -4.73 13.03
N PHE A 86 14.02 -5.73 12.17
CA PHE A 86 14.51 -5.67 10.80
C PHE A 86 13.88 -4.50 10.02
N ILE A 87 12.55 -4.37 10.05
CA ILE A 87 11.82 -3.26 9.40
C ILE A 87 12.34 -1.90 9.87
N MET A 88 12.57 -1.74 11.17
CA MET A 88 13.12 -0.50 11.72
C MET A 88 14.56 -0.25 11.32
N THR A 89 15.37 -1.30 11.23
CA THR A 89 16.73 -1.20 10.70
C THR A 89 16.70 -0.73 9.25
N VAL A 90 15.80 -1.26 8.43
CA VAL A 90 15.60 -0.83 7.03
C VAL A 90 15.10 0.61 6.95
N TYR A 91 14.19 1.01 7.82
CA TYR A 91 13.67 2.38 7.88
C TYR A 91 14.76 3.39 8.30
N ALA A 92 15.60 3.04 9.28
CA ALA A 92 16.70 3.88 9.75
C ALA A 92 17.75 4.19 8.68
N LEU A 93 17.85 3.39 7.62
CA LEU A 93 18.72 3.67 6.47
C LEU A 93 18.25 4.89 5.66
N GLY A 94 17.01 5.32 5.81
CA GLY A 94 16.43 6.45 5.08
C GLY A 94 16.22 6.19 3.57
N VAL A 95 16.42 4.96 3.10
CA VAL A 95 16.31 4.63 1.66
C VAL A 95 14.86 4.35 1.24
N PHE A 96 14.02 3.92 2.17
CA PHE A 96 12.63 3.54 1.92
C PHE A 96 11.68 4.28 2.86
N THR A 97 10.50 4.61 2.34
CA THR A 97 9.44 5.19 3.17
C THR A 97 8.70 4.11 3.95
N MET A 98 8.05 4.46 5.06
CA MET A 98 7.25 3.50 5.85
C MET A 98 6.13 2.85 5.01
N ALA A 99 5.52 3.60 4.08
CA ALA A 99 4.52 3.08 3.16
C ALA A 99 5.08 1.98 2.24
N GLN A 100 6.30 2.19 1.73
CA GLN A 100 7.00 1.20 0.91
C GLN A 100 7.38 -0.05 1.71
N ILE A 101 7.89 0.12 2.92
CA ILE A 101 8.23 -1.02 3.79
C ILE A 101 6.97 -1.82 4.15
N ARG A 102 5.86 -1.13 4.45
CA ARG A 102 4.55 -1.76 4.70
C ARG A 102 4.08 -2.58 3.49
N SER A 103 4.30 -2.13 2.26
CA SER A 103 3.93 -2.91 1.06
C SER A 103 4.76 -4.19 0.90
N MET A 104 5.99 -4.22 1.44
CA MET A 104 6.91 -5.35 1.30
C MET A 104 6.92 -6.28 2.50
N HIS A 105 6.28 -5.92 3.62
CA HIS A 105 6.36 -6.69 4.86
C HIS A 105 5.90 -8.14 4.70
N SER A 106 4.92 -8.40 3.83
CA SER A 106 4.37 -9.74 3.56
C SER A 106 5.39 -10.68 2.93
N TYR A 107 6.46 -10.13 2.33
CA TYR A 107 7.54 -10.89 1.69
C TYR A 107 8.76 -11.05 2.59
N ILE A 108 8.76 -10.44 3.79
CA ILE A 108 9.87 -10.51 4.75
C ILE A 108 9.58 -11.61 5.76
N CYS A 109 10.40 -12.66 5.75
CA CYS A 109 10.38 -13.72 6.74
C CYS A 109 11.70 -13.69 7.52
N VAL A 110 11.62 -13.55 8.84
CA VAL A 110 12.77 -13.71 9.74
C VAL A 110 12.65 -15.08 10.39
N ASP A 111 13.62 -15.94 10.14
CA ASP A 111 13.64 -17.32 10.62
C ASP A 111 15.04 -17.66 11.13
N ASN A 112 15.17 -17.98 12.43
CA ASN A 112 16.42 -18.33 13.11
C ASN A 112 17.58 -17.35 12.79
N ASP A 113 17.38 -16.05 13.08
CA ASP A 113 18.31 -14.94 12.81
C ASP A 113 18.70 -14.73 11.33
N LYS A 114 18.10 -15.47 10.40
CA LYS A 114 18.29 -15.28 8.97
C LYS A 114 17.10 -14.55 8.38
N ILE A 115 17.34 -13.34 7.88
CA ILE A 115 16.35 -12.57 7.15
C ILE A 115 16.28 -13.11 5.72
N ARG A 116 15.13 -13.66 5.34
CA ARG A 116 14.83 -14.11 3.98
C ARG A 116 13.71 -13.25 3.40
N ILE A 117 13.95 -12.69 2.23
CA ILE A 117 12.91 -12.02 1.45
C ILE A 117 12.51 -12.95 0.32
N THR A 118 11.38 -13.63 0.45
CA THR A 118 10.90 -14.63 -0.51
C THR A 118 9.74 -14.07 -1.32
N PHE A 119 9.84 -14.18 -2.64
CA PHE A 119 8.73 -13.95 -3.55
C PHE A 119 8.22 -15.31 -4.00
N GLY A 120 6.94 -15.61 -3.78
CA GLY A 120 6.38 -16.91 -4.12
C GLY A 120 6.33 -17.13 -5.63
N PHE A 121 6.33 -18.39 -6.06
CA PHE A 121 6.13 -18.73 -7.47
C PHE A 121 4.74 -18.28 -7.98
N VAL A 122 3.73 -18.35 -7.12
CA VAL A 122 2.38 -17.84 -7.40
C VAL A 122 2.40 -16.31 -7.59
N ASP A 123 3.15 -15.57 -6.78
CA ASP A 123 3.28 -14.12 -6.94
C ASP A 123 3.96 -13.75 -8.27
N PHE A 124 4.92 -14.57 -8.70
CA PHE A 124 5.59 -14.40 -9.99
C PHE A 124 4.63 -14.63 -11.17
N ILE A 125 3.84 -15.71 -11.13
CA ILE A 125 2.79 -15.96 -12.13
C ILE A 125 1.77 -14.81 -12.11
N GLY A 126 1.34 -14.36 -10.93
CA GLY A 126 0.43 -13.24 -10.77
C GLY A 126 0.97 -11.94 -11.38
N ALA A 127 2.26 -11.66 -11.22
CA ALA A 127 2.92 -10.52 -11.84
C ALA A 127 3.00 -10.63 -13.36
N ALA A 128 3.30 -11.81 -13.90
CA ALA A 128 3.32 -12.05 -15.35
C ALA A 128 1.91 -11.93 -15.95
N TRP A 129 0.90 -12.48 -15.29
CA TRP A 129 -0.50 -12.38 -15.68
C TRP A 129 -1.00 -10.94 -15.66
N SER A 130 -0.67 -10.22 -14.58
CA SER A 130 -0.95 -8.77 -14.45
C SER A 130 -0.39 -7.97 -15.62
N LEU A 131 0.87 -8.23 -16.00
CA LEU A 131 1.50 -7.57 -17.15
C LEU A 131 0.77 -7.88 -18.47
N LEU A 132 0.41 -9.14 -18.69
CA LEU A 132 -0.33 -9.57 -19.89
C LEU A 132 -1.71 -8.90 -19.95
N MET A 133 -2.43 -8.85 -18.83
CA MET A 133 -3.75 -8.21 -18.77
C MET A 133 -3.67 -6.70 -19.00
N VAL A 134 -2.67 -6.01 -18.44
CA VAL A 134 -2.44 -4.59 -18.73
C VAL A 134 -2.18 -4.37 -20.22
N PHE A 135 -1.39 -5.23 -20.87
CA PHE A 135 -1.12 -5.15 -22.30
C PHE A 135 -2.40 -5.34 -23.13
N VAL A 136 -3.21 -6.35 -22.81
CA VAL A 136 -4.49 -6.62 -23.48
C VAL A 136 -5.47 -5.46 -23.31
N ILE A 137 -5.65 -4.94 -22.09
CA ILE A 137 -6.51 -3.78 -21.81
C ILE A 137 -6.04 -2.56 -22.59
N SER A 138 -4.73 -2.33 -22.65
CA SER A 138 -4.14 -1.23 -23.41
C SER A 138 -4.42 -1.35 -24.91
N MET A 139 -4.31 -2.57 -25.47
CA MET A 139 -4.66 -2.81 -26.88
C MET A 139 -6.13 -2.52 -27.17
N TYR A 140 -7.05 -3.02 -26.34
CA TYR A 140 -8.48 -2.75 -26.51
C TYR A 140 -8.80 -1.26 -26.43
N TYR A 141 -8.18 -0.55 -25.49
CA TYR A 141 -8.36 0.90 -25.35
C TYR A 141 -7.86 1.65 -26.58
N LEU A 142 -6.69 1.30 -27.13
CA LEU A 142 -6.18 1.92 -28.36
C LEU A 142 -7.09 1.66 -29.58
N ILE A 143 -7.64 0.44 -29.70
CA ILE A 143 -8.61 0.10 -30.74
C ILE A 143 -9.88 0.94 -30.56
N ALA A 144 -10.42 1.00 -29.34
CA ALA A 144 -11.63 1.76 -29.03
C ALA A 144 -11.47 3.26 -29.33
N ILE A 145 -10.33 3.86 -28.95
CA ILE A 145 -10.02 5.25 -29.28
C ILE A 145 -9.98 5.45 -30.79
N LYS A 146 -9.29 4.57 -31.54
CA LYS A 146 -9.17 4.68 -33.00
C LYS A 146 -10.54 4.73 -33.69
N TYR A 147 -11.50 3.93 -33.22
CA TYR A 147 -12.86 3.92 -33.78
C TYR A 147 -13.76 5.05 -33.25
N SER A 148 -13.42 5.67 -32.12
CA SER A 148 -14.25 6.68 -31.44
C SER A 148 -13.82 8.13 -31.70
N PHE A 149 -12.83 8.38 -32.57
CA PHE A 149 -12.18 9.70 -32.70
C PHE A 149 -13.03 10.81 -33.37
N ASN A 150 -14.30 10.55 -33.70
CA ASN A 150 -15.23 11.58 -34.22
C ASN A 150 -15.99 12.26 -33.08
N ILE A 151 -15.29 13.11 -32.32
CA ILE A 151 -15.90 13.89 -31.23
C ILE A 151 -16.76 15.01 -31.85
N SER A 152 -18.08 14.84 -31.83
CA SER A 152 -19.02 15.79 -32.44
C SER A 152 -19.86 16.55 -31.41
N SER A 153 -19.96 16.04 -30.19
CA SER A 153 -20.77 16.62 -29.11
C SER A 153 -20.06 16.63 -27.74
N LEU A 154 -20.58 17.45 -26.82
CA LEU A 154 -20.19 17.49 -25.40
C LEU A 154 -20.33 16.12 -24.73
N THR A 155 -21.37 15.38 -25.10
CA THR A 155 -21.65 14.04 -24.58
C THR A 155 -20.56 13.06 -25.00
N ASP A 156 -20.10 13.12 -26.26
CA ASP A 156 -19.02 12.27 -26.76
C ASP A 156 -17.70 12.56 -26.07
N PHE A 157 -17.40 13.84 -25.84
CA PHE A 157 -16.22 14.26 -25.09
C PHE A 157 -16.27 13.76 -23.64
N GLY A 158 -17.42 13.90 -22.97
CA GLY A 158 -17.63 13.38 -21.61
C GLY A 158 -17.46 11.86 -21.53
N LEU A 159 -17.98 11.13 -22.51
CA LEU A 159 -17.81 9.68 -22.61
C LEU A 159 -16.35 9.27 -22.83
N LEU A 160 -15.59 9.99 -23.66
CA LEU A 160 -14.16 9.73 -23.87
C LEU A 160 -13.34 9.97 -22.59
N VAL A 161 -13.61 11.06 -21.88
CA VAL A 161 -12.94 11.35 -20.59
C VAL A 161 -13.29 10.28 -19.57
N GLY A 162 -14.56 9.88 -19.47
CA GLY A 162 -15.00 8.79 -18.61
C GLY A 162 -14.33 7.45 -18.94
N ALA A 163 -14.30 7.07 -20.22
CA ALA A 163 -13.65 5.85 -20.69
C ALA A 163 -12.14 5.85 -20.40
N THR A 164 -11.48 7.00 -20.55
CA THR A 164 -10.06 7.17 -20.22
C THR A 164 -9.81 7.04 -18.73
N ALA A 165 -10.66 7.62 -17.89
CA ALA A 165 -10.57 7.47 -16.44
C ALA A 165 -10.76 6.01 -16.00
N ILE A 166 -11.74 5.31 -16.57
CA ILE A 166 -11.97 3.88 -16.32
C ILE A 166 -10.78 3.04 -16.76
N TYR A 167 -10.24 3.31 -17.95
CA TYR A 167 -9.03 2.65 -18.45
C TYR A 167 -7.84 2.82 -17.49
N LEU A 168 -7.55 4.04 -17.06
CA LEU A 168 -6.46 4.31 -16.12
C LEU A 168 -6.68 3.58 -14.79
N LEU A 169 -7.92 3.56 -14.29
CA LEU A 169 -8.26 2.86 -13.07
C LEU A 169 -8.05 1.34 -13.21
N LEU A 170 -8.46 0.75 -14.34
CA LEU A 170 -8.23 -0.67 -14.63
C LEU A 170 -6.73 -0.99 -14.72
N VAL A 171 -5.94 -0.16 -15.38
CA VAL A 171 -4.48 -0.36 -15.47
C VAL A 171 -3.83 -0.28 -14.08
N VAL A 172 -4.26 0.66 -13.23
CA VAL A 172 -3.73 0.79 -11.86
C VAL A 172 -4.07 -0.42 -11.00
N LEU A 173 -5.30 -0.92 -11.08
CA LEU A 173 -5.75 -2.07 -10.29
C LEU A 173 -5.13 -3.37 -10.80
N VAL A 174 -5.24 -3.65 -12.09
CA VAL A 174 -4.75 -4.89 -12.70
C VAL A 174 -3.22 -4.93 -12.71
N GLY A 175 -2.55 -3.78 -12.81
CA GLY A 175 -1.10 -3.65 -12.78
C GLY A 175 -0.46 -3.72 -11.38
N GLU A 176 -1.25 -3.81 -10.31
CA GLU A 176 -0.73 -3.84 -8.93
C GLU A 176 0.27 -4.99 -8.70
N PRO A 177 -0.02 -6.26 -9.06
CA PRO A 177 0.92 -7.37 -8.82
C PRO A 177 2.27 -7.18 -9.53
N PHE A 178 2.25 -6.69 -10.77
CA PHE A 178 3.48 -6.40 -11.52
C PHE A 178 4.30 -5.27 -10.86
N ARG A 179 3.65 -4.18 -10.44
CA ARG A 179 4.32 -3.09 -9.71
C ARG A 179 4.93 -3.58 -8.40
N THR A 180 4.23 -4.43 -7.67
CA THR A 180 4.70 -5.05 -6.43
C THR A 180 5.94 -5.91 -6.69
N ALA A 181 5.95 -6.70 -7.77
CA ALA A 181 7.12 -7.49 -8.17
C ALA A 181 8.34 -6.62 -8.55
N MET A 182 8.14 -5.54 -9.31
CA MET A 182 9.21 -4.59 -9.63
C MET A 182 9.77 -3.92 -8.36
N PHE A 183 8.88 -3.50 -7.45
CA PHE A 183 9.31 -2.90 -6.20
C PHE A 183 10.06 -3.89 -5.31
N TYR A 184 9.60 -5.15 -5.23
CA TYR A 184 10.31 -6.24 -4.57
C TYR A 184 11.74 -6.40 -5.10
N HIS A 185 11.93 -6.45 -6.41
CA HIS A 185 13.26 -6.62 -7.01
C HIS A 185 14.18 -5.44 -6.68
N LYS A 186 13.65 -4.21 -6.76
CA LYS A 186 14.38 -3.00 -6.37
C LYS A 186 14.74 -2.98 -4.89
N PHE A 187 13.78 -3.36 -4.03
CA PHE A 187 13.94 -3.43 -2.58
C PHE A 187 15.05 -4.41 -2.20
N LYS A 188 14.99 -5.64 -2.74
CA LYS A 188 16.00 -6.67 -2.54
C LYS A 188 17.38 -6.22 -3.00
N LYS A 189 17.49 -5.66 -4.22
CA LYS A 189 18.76 -5.20 -4.79
C LYS A 189 19.45 -4.15 -3.91
N ILE A 190 18.68 -3.20 -3.38
CA ILE A 190 19.19 -2.15 -2.49
C ILE A 190 19.67 -2.73 -1.16
N LEU A 191 18.90 -3.63 -0.55
CA LEU A 191 19.27 -4.25 0.71
C LEU A 191 20.51 -5.14 0.59
N THR A 192 20.65 -5.87 -0.52
CA THR A 192 21.88 -6.62 -0.83
C THR A 192 23.08 -5.69 -1.03
N LYS A 193 22.91 -4.56 -1.74
CA LYS A 193 23.98 -3.56 -1.91
C LYS A 193 24.42 -2.93 -0.58
N LYS A 194 23.52 -2.81 0.39
CA LYS A 194 23.79 -2.28 1.73
C LYS A 194 24.37 -3.33 2.70
N GLY A 195 24.54 -4.58 2.27
CA GLY A 195 25.11 -5.66 3.09
C GLY A 195 24.17 -6.19 4.18
N ILE A 196 22.88 -5.86 4.10
CA ILE A 196 21.88 -6.21 5.12
C ILE A 196 21.30 -7.60 4.86
N LEU A 197 21.15 -7.95 3.58
CA LEU A 197 20.84 -9.31 3.18
C LEU A 197 22.15 -10.01 2.83
N PRO A 198 22.37 -11.26 3.28
CA PRO A 198 23.46 -12.06 2.75
C PRO A 198 23.31 -12.13 1.23
N LEU A 199 24.39 -11.85 0.51
CA LEU A 199 24.47 -12.16 -0.92
C LEU A 199 24.12 -13.63 -1.06
N LYS A 200 22.97 -13.93 -1.68
CA LYS A 200 22.62 -15.32 -1.97
C LYS A 200 23.76 -15.88 -2.82
N ALA A 201 24.52 -16.83 -2.26
CA ALA A 201 25.18 -17.85 -3.07
C ALA A 201 24.08 -18.55 -3.88
N ASN A 202 24.35 -18.80 -5.16
CA ASN A 202 23.43 -19.44 -6.09
C ASN A 202 22.79 -20.70 -5.48
N ASP A 203 21.47 -20.72 -5.44
CA ASP A 203 20.64 -21.93 -5.54
C ASP A 203 19.67 -21.67 -6.70
#